data_AF-A0A7V9RGY3-F1
#
_entry.id   AF-A0A7V9RGY3-F1
#
_cell.length_a   1.000
_cell.length_b   1.000
_cell.length_c   1.000
_cell.angle_alpha   90.00
_cell.angle_beta   90.00
_cell.angle_gamma   90.00
#
_symmetry.space_group_name_H-M   'P 1'
#
loop_
_entity.id
_entity.type
_entity.pdbx_description
1 polymer ?
#
loop_
_entity_poly.entity_id
_entity_poly.type
_entity_poly.pdbx_seq_one_letter_code
_entity_poly.pdbx_strand_id
1 'polypeptide(L)'
;MRRSITAMILSLAACGGSGDPPADPDGPVDDVAPAFRNAVDLPDSELALQALGLLGADVPGTRESCNECHGMTRQHLSYWRALSDTAMTSCFTDLAVSSPESARGMIDCLRSMPGVDGSDYDTTKLGVFSTATDLPWFRYTMEKAYGADAVAKQAELEEMVGMPRGGSIPRFTQAEFDIVAEWFARGLPTLEQSLTEDPPPDECLPGISSAVAQHVDSQKTTGWRAVNATNLMAMHGCGSATDPRDCLGSVPLGSDQAFGSGWDVDGRGRLRLLADVTYKTSFWTRSSPDGRFIAHGVKNVTGSYVYDLQRDMPVNINAVYDPTFFPDGSGFVFQGGSRNLCGISVLTSNPTATVTMQEAPCSNIQTIGLYQHVGQALDGDYFAIDSEFVSDDGGHEATLKDPPTHFDEDAVAWFNPMIWNGTKYTGKPQVKVATPFEGDIVLSPSAKLVISRVSGPNERQLGYVLRKVDATPAGSSYSIAAPEIARYCISGGKPGFSYDERWVSYHHYVTAADAIELGFAGPADPAFAPYLELGASNLYLMELTTGATTRVTNMAPGQYALFPHFRSDGWIYAQIRDRNVGHEYMVATDAALIAEQP
;
A
#
# COMPACT_ATOMS: atom_id res chain seq x y z
N MET A 1 16.77 -60.74 2.85
CA MET A 1 17.52 -61.01 1.59
C MET A 1 16.55 -61.47 0.51
N ARG A 2 16.18 -60.58 -0.40
CA ARG A 2 15.76 -60.86 -1.79
C ARG A 2 15.54 -59.50 -2.44
N ARG A 3 16.41 -59.17 -3.40
CA ARG A 3 16.33 -57.96 -4.23
C ARG A 3 15.19 -58.14 -5.22
N SER A 4 14.26 -57.19 -5.28
CA SER A 4 13.35 -57.05 -6.41
C SER A 4 13.75 -55.81 -7.20
N ILE A 5 14.11 -56.07 -8.45
CA ILE A 5 14.41 -55.12 -9.51
C ILE A 5 13.06 -54.68 -10.07
N THR A 6 12.74 -53.39 -9.98
CA THR A 6 11.60 -52.81 -10.70
C THR A 6 12.13 -52.18 -11.98
N ALA A 7 11.70 -52.75 -13.12
CA ALA A 7 12.01 -52.30 -14.46
C ALA A 7 11.31 -50.97 -14.76
N MET A 8 12.08 -50.01 -15.27
CA MET A 8 11.60 -48.74 -15.81
C MET A 8 11.23 -48.99 -17.28
N ILE A 9 9.95 -48.87 -17.61
CA ILE A 9 9.46 -48.92 -18.99
C ILE A 9 9.66 -47.54 -19.61
N LEU A 10 10.60 -47.46 -20.55
CA LEU A 10 10.85 -46.30 -21.38
C LEU A 10 9.94 -46.40 -22.62
N SER A 11 8.87 -45.62 -22.64
CA SER A 11 8.00 -45.50 -23.82
C SER A 11 8.54 -44.41 -24.73
N LEU A 12 9.25 -44.81 -25.79
CA LEU A 12 9.51 -43.96 -26.96
C LEU A 12 8.22 -43.89 -27.79
N ALA A 13 7.64 -42.69 -27.89
CA ALA A 13 6.69 -42.33 -28.93
C ALA A 13 7.15 -41.01 -29.55
N ALA A 14 7.76 -41.12 -30.73
CA ALA A 14 8.01 -40.00 -31.63
C ALA A 14 6.76 -39.75 -32.46
N CYS A 15 6.21 -38.53 -32.38
CA CYS A 15 5.41 -37.92 -33.43
C CYS A 15 5.94 -36.49 -33.59
N GLY A 16 6.41 -36.18 -34.80
CA GLY A 16 6.95 -34.89 -35.15
C GLY A 16 5.87 -33.80 -35.12
N GLY A 17 6.17 -32.73 -34.40
CA GLY A 17 5.72 -31.38 -34.71
C GLY A 17 6.97 -30.59 -35.01
N SER A 18 7.00 -29.93 -36.17
CA SER A 18 8.01 -28.96 -36.57
C SER A 18 8.07 -27.84 -35.53
N GLY A 19 8.97 -27.98 -34.56
CA GLY A 19 9.41 -26.86 -33.74
C GLY A 19 10.40 -26.08 -34.58
N ASP A 20 10.06 -24.84 -34.88
CA ASP A 20 11.06 -23.86 -35.29
C ASP A 20 12.18 -23.86 -34.25
N PRO A 21 13.46 -23.71 -34.68
CA PRO A 21 14.55 -23.56 -33.73
C PRO A 21 14.24 -22.39 -32.78
N PRO A 22 14.65 -22.46 -31.50
CA PRO A 22 14.58 -21.28 -30.63
C PRO A 22 15.27 -20.13 -31.35
N ALA A 23 14.54 -19.02 -31.52
CA ALA A 23 15.06 -17.83 -32.17
C ALA A 23 16.38 -17.44 -31.50
N ASP A 24 17.36 -17.13 -32.34
CA ASP A 24 18.64 -16.57 -31.94
C ASP A 24 18.37 -15.29 -31.13
N PRO A 25 18.83 -15.17 -29.87
CA PRO A 25 18.59 -13.96 -29.06
C PRO A 25 19.27 -12.71 -29.64
N ASP A 26 20.12 -12.87 -30.66
CA ASP A 26 20.84 -11.79 -31.36
C ASP A 26 20.31 -11.49 -32.77
N GLY A 27 19.08 -11.95 -33.11
CA GLY A 27 18.43 -11.57 -34.36
C GLY A 27 18.20 -10.05 -34.44
N PRO A 28 18.31 -9.40 -35.62
CA PRO A 28 17.99 -7.98 -35.76
C PRO A 28 16.54 -7.75 -35.34
N VAL A 29 16.34 -6.95 -34.28
CA VAL A 29 15.02 -6.48 -33.86
C VAL A 29 14.35 -5.82 -35.07
N ASP A 30 13.18 -6.32 -35.47
CA ASP A 30 12.42 -5.82 -36.62
C ASP A 30 12.41 -4.27 -36.61
N ASP A 31 12.75 -3.62 -37.72
CA ASP A 31 12.96 -2.15 -37.74
C ASP A 31 11.65 -1.36 -37.60
N VAL A 32 10.50 -2.04 -37.52
CA VAL A 32 9.19 -1.43 -37.36
C VAL A 32 8.63 -1.80 -36.00
N ALA A 33 8.44 -0.79 -35.14
CA ALA A 33 7.76 -0.99 -33.86
C ALA A 33 6.34 -1.52 -34.07
N PRO A 34 5.86 -2.47 -33.24
CA PRO A 34 4.46 -2.85 -33.19
C PRO A 34 3.56 -1.61 -32.97
N ALA A 35 2.27 -1.71 -33.27
CA ALA A 35 1.36 -0.63 -32.91
C ALA A 35 1.30 -0.51 -31.38
N PHE A 36 1.48 0.70 -30.84
CA PHE A 36 1.20 0.96 -29.42
C PHE A 36 -0.27 0.69 -29.12
N ARG A 37 -1.16 1.29 -29.93
CA ARG A 37 -2.60 1.03 -29.96
C ARG A 37 -3.11 1.13 -31.40
N ASN A 38 -4.17 0.40 -31.72
CA ASN A 38 -4.91 0.55 -32.98
C ASN A 38 -6.13 1.47 -32.78
N ALA A 39 -6.53 2.16 -33.85
CA ALA A 39 -7.77 2.92 -33.83
C ALA A 39 -8.98 1.97 -33.83
N VAL A 40 -9.99 2.29 -33.02
CA VAL A 40 -11.23 1.51 -32.92
C VAL A 40 -12.38 2.33 -33.50
N ASP A 41 -12.94 1.90 -34.63
CA ASP A 41 -14.07 2.56 -35.28
C ASP A 41 -15.41 2.07 -34.71
N LEU A 42 -15.69 2.46 -33.47
CA LEU A 42 -16.97 2.25 -32.79
C LEU A 42 -17.63 3.60 -32.46
N PRO A 43 -18.98 3.66 -32.46
CA PRO A 43 -19.71 4.77 -31.88
C PRO A 43 -19.36 4.94 -30.40
N ASP A 44 -19.24 6.17 -29.91
CA ASP A 44 -18.76 6.46 -28.55
C ASP A 44 -19.55 5.73 -27.44
N SER A 45 -20.87 5.60 -27.58
CA SER A 45 -21.69 4.89 -26.59
C SER A 45 -21.40 3.38 -26.54
N GLU A 46 -21.10 2.77 -27.68
CA GLU A 46 -20.74 1.34 -27.75
C GLU A 46 -19.31 1.14 -27.24
N LEU A 47 -18.38 2.02 -27.64
CA LEU A 47 -17.01 2.04 -27.17
C LEU A 47 -16.95 2.17 -25.64
N ALA A 48 -17.72 3.09 -25.07
CA ALA A 48 -17.80 3.31 -23.62
C ALA A 48 -18.29 2.05 -22.87
N LEU A 49 -19.38 1.42 -23.31
CA LEU A 49 -19.91 0.22 -22.66
C LEU A 49 -18.93 -0.96 -22.74
N GLN A 50 -18.27 -1.16 -23.88
CA GLN A 50 -17.25 -2.21 -24.01
C GLN A 50 -16.04 -1.93 -23.12
N ALA A 51 -15.56 -0.69 -23.08
CA ALA A 51 -14.44 -0.30 -22.23
C ALA A 51 -14.76 -0.46 -20.73
N LEU A 52 -15.94 -0.01 -20.30
CA LEU A 52 -16.44 -0.17 -18.93
C LEU A 52 -16.53 -1.65 -18.53
N GLY A 53 -17.09 -2.50 -19.39
CA GLY A 53 -17.20 -3.93 -19.13
C GLY A 53 -15.84 -4.65 -19.06
N LEU A 54 -14.84 -4.18 -19.82
CA LEU A 54 -13.46 -4.69 -19.75
C LEU A 54 -12.73 -4.27 -18.48
N LEU A 55 -12.99 -3.06 -17.99
CA LEU A 55 -12.38 -2.51 -16.76
C LEU A 55 -13.02 -3.08 -15.48
N GLY A 56 -14.26 -3.55 -15.56
CA GLY A 56 -14.96 -4.18 -14.44
C GLY A 56 -16.07 -3.32 -13.82
N ALA A 57 -16.51 -2.24 -14.49
CA ALA A 57 -17.59 -1.39 -13.99
C ALA A 57 -18.94 -2.11 -14.07
N ASP A 58 -19.93 -1.76 -13.24
CA ASP A 58 -21.25 -2.42 -13.27
C ASP A 58 -22.08 -2.04 -14.51
N VAL A 59 -21.75 -2.68 -15.63
CA VAL A 59 -22.48 -2.59 -16.91
C VAL A 59 -22.81 -3.98 -17.45
N PRO A 60 -23.79 -4.12 -18.36
CA PRO A 60 -24.08 -5.42 -18.97
C PRO A 60 -22.86 -6.02 -19.69
N GLY A 61 -22.53 -7.28 -19.37
CA GLY A 61 -21.42 -8.01 -20.01
C GLY A 61 -20.06 -7.83 -19.34
N THR A 62 -20.03 -7.26 -18.14
CA THR A 62 -18.81 -7.02 -17.35
C THR A 62 -18.10 -8.31 -16.98
N ARG A 63 -16.76 -8.22 -16.99
CA ARG A 63 -15.87 -9.23 -16.41
C ARG A 63 -15.17 -8.66 -15.18
N GLU A 64 -14.80 -9.54 -14.24
CA GLU A 64 -13.87 -9.17 -13.16
C GLU A 64 -12.51 -8.79 -13.75
N SER A 65 -11.99 -7.65 -13.34
CA SER A 65 -10.78 -7.07 -13.90
C SER A 65 -10.10 -6.14 -12.89
N CYS A 66 -10.32 -4.83 -12.97
CA CYS A 66 -9.71 -3.86 -12.06
C CYS A 66 -10.56 -3.62 -10.80
N ASN A 67 -11.82 -4.03 -10.82
CA ASN A 67 -12.84 -3.78 -9.79
C ASN A 67 -12.68 -4.59 -8.50
N GLU A 68 -11.70 -5.50 -8.39
CA GLU A 68 -11.34 -6.14 -7.12
C GLU A 68 -10.51 -5.21 -6.21
N CYS A 69 -9.75 -4.29 -6.80
CA CYS A 69 -8.80 -3.42 -6.10
C CYS A 69 -9.22 -1.94 -6.13
N HIS A 70 -10.09 -1.58 -7.09
CA HIS A 70 -10.40 -0.20 -7.43
C HIS A 70 -11.89 -0.04 -7.68
N GLY A 71 -12.52 0.94 -7.03
CA GLY A 71 -13.89 1.31 -7.36
C GLY A 71 -13.98 1.90 -8.76
N MET A 72 -14.94 1.46 -9.58
CA MET A 72 -15.06 1.86 -10.99
C MET A 72 -15.94 3.09 -11.15
N THR A 73 -15.55 4.18 -10.47
CA THR A 73 -16.28 5.46 -10.51
C THR A 73 -15.90 6.32 -11.71
N ARG A 74 -16.79 7.22 -12.13
CA ARG A 74 -16.56 8.29 -13.11
C ARG A 74 -15.38 9.15 -12.69
N GLN A 75 -15.23 9.44 -11.40
CA GLN A 75 -14.10 10.22 -10.88
C GLN A 75 -12.81 9.41 -11.01
N HIS A 76 -12.82 8.12 -10.65
CA HIS A 76 -11.63 7.26 -10.80
C HIS A 76 -11.21 7.13 -12.27
N LEU A 77 -12.15 6.91 -13.18
CA LEU A 77 -11.87 6.83 -14.61
C LEU A 77 -11.34 8.16 -15.15
N SER A 78 -11.88 9.30 -14.69
CA SER A 78 -11.38 10.63 -15.03
C SER A 78 -9.96 10.87 -14.50
N TYR A 79 -9.66 10.40 -13.28
CA TYR A 79 -8.32 10.42 -12.70
C TYR A 79 -7.34 9.58 -13.52
N TRP A 80 -7.68 8.33 -13.84
CA TRP A 80 -6.85 7.48 -14.71
C TRP A 80 -6.63 8.09 -16.09
N ARG A 81 -7.62 8.78 -16.63
CA ARG A 81 -7.45 9.53 -17.88
C ARG A 81 -6.44 10.65 -17.71
N ALA A 82 -6.51 11.45 -16.65
CA ALA A 82 -5.54 12.52 -16.40
C ALA A 82 -4.10 11.98 -16.29
N LEU A 83 -3.91 10.83 -15.62
CA LEU A 83 -2.62 10.14 -15.58
C LEU A 83 -2.18 9.66 -16.97
N SER A 84 -3.10 9.10 -17.75
CA SER A 84 -2.82 8.60 -19.11
C SER A 84 -2.45 9.74 -20.06
N ASP A 85 -3.17 10.86 -20.02
CA ASP A 85 -2.89 12.08 -20.79
C ASP A 85 -1.50 12.64 -20.42
N THR A 86 -1.16 12.62 -19.12
CA THR A 86 0.18 12.98 -18.64
C THR A 86 1.23 12.03 -19.21
N ALA A 87 1.05 10.72 -19.07
CA ALA A 87 1.98 9.72 -19.59
C ALA A 87 2.22 9.86 -21.10
N MET A 88 1.16 10.10 -21.88
CA MET A 88 1.25 10.33 -23.33
C MET A 88 2.04 11.57 -23.70
N THR A 89 1.99 12.60 -22.87
CA THR A 89 2.66 13.88 -23.15
C THR A 89 4.07 13.94 -22.58
N SER A 90 4.35 13.24 -21.48
CA SER A 90 5.63 13.30 -20.78
C SER A 90 6.55 12.11 -21.04
N CYS A 91 6.01 10.89 -21.14
CA CYS A 91 6.80 9.67 -21.22
C CYS A 91 6.72 8.99 -22.59
N PHE A 92 5.56 8.90 -23.22
CA PHE A 92 5.39 8.22 -24.50
C PHE A 92 5.62 9.15 -25.72
N THR A 93 6.81 9.75 -25.77
CA THR A 93 7.12 10.83 -26.73
C THR A 93 7.50 10.35 -28.14
N ASP A 94 7.77 9.05 -28.33
CA ASP A 94 8.15 8.46 -29.62
C ASP A 94 7.61 7.04 -29.77
N LEU A 95 6.33 6.92 -30.15
CA LEU A 95 5.68 5.62 -30.32
C LEU A 95 6.24 4.77 -31.46
N ALA A 96 7.01 5.37 -32.37
CA ALA A 96 7.72 4.64 -33.42
C ALA A 96 9.01 3.98 -32.91
N VAL A 97 9.43 4.32 -31.68
CA VAL A 97 10.62 3.77 -31.01
C VAL A 97 11.84 3.87 -31.92
N SER A 98 12.09 5.09 -32.42
CA SER A 98 13.03 5.35 -33.51
C SER A 98 14.50 5.06 -33.17
N SER A 99 14.85 4.93 -31.89
CA SER A 99 16.20 4.66 -31.42
C SER A 99 16.21 3.98 -30.03
N PRO A 100 17.30 3.30 -29.66
CA PRO A 100 17.52 2.78 -28.30
C PRO A 100 17.45 3.87 -27.22
N GLU A 101 17.98 5.05 -27.47
CA GLU A 101 17.97 6.17 -26.52
C GLU A 101 16.55 6.68 -26.28
N SER A 102 15.74 6.76 -27.34
CA SER A 102 14.32 7.09 -27.24
C SER A 102 13.56 6.04 -26.44
N ALA A 103 13.76 4.75 -26.75
CA ALA A 103 13.17 3.65 -26.03
C ALA A 103 13.52 3.71 -24.52
N ARG A 104 14.80 3.91 -24.21
CA ARG A 104 15.29 4.01 -22.82
C ARG A 104 14.69 5.20 -22.10
N GLY A 105 14.66 6.38 -22.73
CA GLY A 105 14.05 7.58 -22.17
C GLY A 105 12.56 7.40 -21.84
N MET A 106 11.80 6.76 -22.73
CA MET A 106 10.38 6.47 -22.47
C MET A 106 10.20 5.51 -21.29
N ILE A 107 10.94 4.39 -21.25
CA ILE A 107 10.81 3.41 -20.16
C ILE A 107 11.29 3.97 -18.82
N ASP A 108 12.41 4.68 -18.78
CA ASP A 108 12.92 5.27 -17.53
C ASP A 108 12.00 6.39 -17.02
N CYS A 109 11.32 7.11 -17.90
CA CYS A 109 10.31 8.09 -17.51
C CYS A 109 9.18 7.46 -16.66
N LEU A 110 8.82 6.19 -16.92
CA LEU A 110 7.80 5.45 -16.17
C LEU A 110 8.24 5.04 -14.76
N ARG A 111 9.53 5.16 -14.44
CA ARG A 111 10.04 4.88 -13.11
C ARG A 111 9.60 5.96 -12.13
N SER A 112 9.38 5.57 -10.89
CA SER A 112 9.15 6.44 -9.74
C SER A 112 10.24 7.51 -9.61
N MET A 113 11.50 7.18 -9.92
CA MET A 113 12.62 8.13 -10.01
C MET A 113 13.33 7.99 -11.37
N PRO A 114 12.93 8.72 -12.42
CA PRO A 114 13.44 8.53 -13.78
C PRO A 114 14.95 8.70 -13.96
N GLY A 115 15.60 9.44 -13.05
CA GLY A 115 17.06 9.63 -13.05
C GLY A 115 17.84 8.58 -12.25
N VAL A 116 17.16 7.61 -11.63
CA VAL A 116 17.78 6.55 -10.81
C VAL A 116 17.56 5.21 -11.51
N ASP A 117 18.65 4.70 -12.08
CA ASP A 117 18.68 3.37 -12.70
C ASP A 117 18.21 2.31 -11.70
N GLY A 118 17.28 1.47 -12.14
CA GLY A 118 16.72 0.40 -11.33
C GLY A 118 15.65 0.85 -10.33
N SER A 119 15.18 2.10 -10.39
CA SER A 119 14.07 2.50 -9.53
C SER A 119 12.73 1.91 -9.95
N ASP A 120 11.87 1.62 -8.98
CA ASP A 120 10.57 0.98 -9.19
C ASP A 120 9.74 1.71 -10.25
N TYR A 121 8.96 0.98 -11.04
CA TYR A 121 7.95 1.57 -11.91
C TYR A 121 6.74 2.07 -11.11
N ASP A 122 6.10 3.13 -11.60
CA ASP A 122 5.00 3.79 -10.90
C ASP A 122 3.72 3.82 -11.74
N THR A 123 2.63 3.26 -11.21
CA THR A 123 1.33 3.22 -11.90
C THR A 123 0.79 4.61 -12.20
N THR A 124 1.13 5.63 -11.40
CA THR A 124 0.74 7.02 -11.63
C THR A 124 1.36 7.60 -12.90
N LYS A 125 2.44 6.99 -13.41
CA LYS A 125 3.09 7.39 -14.66
C LYS A 125 2.60 6.62 -15.89
N LEU A 126 1.69 5.68 -15.72
CA LEU A 126 1.06 4.95 -16.81
C LEU A 126 -0.45 5.22 -16.92
N GLY A 127 -1.16 5.40 -15.80
CA GLY A 127 -2.62 5.43 -15.84
C GLY A 127 -3.18 4.12 -16.42
N VAL A 128 -4.09 4.23 -17.39
CA VAL A 128 -4.74 3.07 -18.02
C VAL A 128 -3.78 2.21 -18.83
N PHE A 129 -2.63 2.75 -19.25
CA PHE A 129 -1.60 1.99 -19.99
C PHE A 129 -0.93 0.90 -19.15
N SER A 130 -1.15 0.89 -17.83
CA SER A 130 -0.79 -0.23 -16.96
C SER A 130 -1.40 -1.56 -17.43
N THR A 131 -2.54 -1.52 -18.13
CA THR A 131 -3.22 -2.69 -18.72
C THR A 131 -2.54 -3.26 -19.96
N ALA A 132 -1.56 -2.55 -20.53
CA ALA A 132 -0.87 -2.91 -21.78
C ALA A 132 0.58 -3.37 -21.58
N THR A 133 1.06 -3.40 -20.34
CA THR A 133 2.49 -3.59 -20.06
C THR A 133 3.06 -4.88 -20.64
N ASP A 134 2.24 -5.93 -20.81
CA ASP A 134 2.63 -7.21 -21.40
C ASP A 134 2.45 -7.29 -22.93
N LEU A 135 1.97 -6.22 -23.58
CA LEU A 135 1.70 -6.20 -25.03
C LEU A 135 2.96 -6.00 -25.88
N PRO A 136 2.92 -6.35 -27.19
CA PRO A 136 4.10 -6.36 -28.05
C PRO A 136 4.87 -5.04 -28.12
N TRP A 137 4.21 -3.88 -28.07
CA TRP A 137 4.90 -2.59 -28.10
C TRP A 137 5.83 -2.38 -26.89
N PHE A 138 5.39 -2.75 -25.68
CA PHE A 138 6.21 -2.63 -24.49
C PHE A 138 7.40 -3.58 -24.54
N ARG A 139 7.18 -4.85 -24.95
CA ARG A 139 8.27 -5.83 -25.14
C ARG A 139 9.31 -5.34 -26.14
N TYR A 140 8.85 -4.84 -27.29
CA TYR A 140 9.72 -4.25 -28.32
C TYR A 140 10.52 -3.05 -27.78
N THR A 141 9.85 -2.16 -27.04
CA THR A 141 10.48 -0.98 -26.46
C THR A 141 11.52 -1.38 -25.41
N MET A 142 11.24 -2.39 -24.59
CA MET A 142 12.22 -2.96 -23.66
C MET A 142 13.42 -3.57 -24.39
N GLU A 143 13.20 -4.34 -25.46
CA GLU A 143 14.25 -4.93 -26.29
C GLU A 143 15.15 -3.85 -26.90
N LYS A 144 14.57 -2.78 -27.46
CA LYS A 144 15.33 -1.63 -27.97
C LYS A 144 16.07 -0.87 -26.86
N ALA A 145 15.48 -0.74 -25.67
CA ALA A 145 16.06 0.04 -24.57
C ALA A 145 17.17 -0.70 -23.78
N TYR A 146 17.04 -2.02 -23.63
CA TYR A 146 17.86 -2.82 -22.71
C TYR A 146 18.58 -4.01 -23.36
N GLY A 147 18.27 -4.35 -24.62
CA GLY A 147 18.92 -5.45 -25.33
C GLY A 147 18.81 -6.76 -24.55
N ALA A 148 19.96 -7.34 -24.20
CA ALA A 148 20.03 -8.62 -23.48
C ALA A 148 19.29 -8.63 -22.12
N ASP A 149 19.14 -7.46 -21.47
CA ASP A 149 18.46 -7.35 -20.18
C ASP A 149 16.93 -7.14 -20.30
N ALA A 150 16.41 -7.00 -21.52
CA ALA A 150 15.02 -6.64 -21.78
C ALA A 150 14.01 -7.58 -21.12
N VAL A 151 14.25 -8.90 -21.15
CA VAL A 151 13.35 -9.88 -20.53
C VAL A 151 13.25 -9.69 -19.02
N ALA A 152 14.38 -9.42 -18.35
CA ALA A 152 14.38 -9.17 -16.91
C ALA A 152 13.69 -7.83 -16.59
N LYS A 153 13.95 -6.78 -17.37
CA LYS A 153 13.33 -5.46 -17.19
C LYS A 153 11.83 -5.41 -17.51
N GLN A 154 11.39 -6.22 -18.47
CA GLN A 154 9.99 -6.44 -18.78
C GLN A 154 9.27 -7.12 -17.60
N ALA A 155 9.88 -8.17 -17.03
CA ALA A 155 9.31 -8.84 -15.86
C ALA A 155 9.19 -7.88 -14.65
N GLU A 156 10.21 -7.04 -14.41
CA GLU A 156 10.15 -5.99 -13.37
C GLU A 156 8.98 -5.01 -13.62
N LEU A 157 8.75 -4.57 -14.87
CA LEU A 157 7.64 -3.68 -15.22
C LEU A 157 6.28 -4.34 -14.95
N GLU A 158 6.09 -5.54 -15.48
CA GLU A 158 4.83 -6.28 -15.33
C GLU A 158 4.54 -6.62 -13.86
N GLU A 159 5.57 -6.96 -13.09
CA GLU A 159 5.47 -7.23 -11.66
C GLU A 159 5.10 -5.97 -10.87
N MET A 160 5.68 -4.81 -11.19
CA MET A 160 5.48 -3.58 -10.41
C MET A 160 4.20 -2.81 -10.76
N VAL A 161 3.85 -2.72 -12.04
CA VAL A 161 2.75 -1.85 -12.50
C VAL A 161 1.74 -2.53 -13.41
N GLY A 162 2.01 -3.75 -13.88
CA GLY A 162 1.11 -4.42 -14.81
C GLY A 162 -0.27 -4.70 -14.21
N MET A 163 -1.33 -4.31 -14.91
CA MET A 163 -2.74 -4.58 -14.58
C MET A 163 -3.43 -5.47 -15.65
N PRO A 164 -4.55 -6.17 -15.36
CA PRO A 164 -5.13 -6.41 -14.03
C PRO A 164 -4.23 -7.25 -13.10
N ARG A 165 -4.48 -7.21 -11.78
CA ARG A 165 -3.80 -8.06 -10.78
C ARG A 165 -4.57 -9.34 -10.53
N GLY A 166 -3.90 -10.34 -9.96
CA GLY A 166 -4.48 -11.64 -9.63
C GLY A 166 -4.25 -12.68 -10.73
N GLY A 167 -3.64 -13.81 -10.37
CA GLY A 167 -3.26 -14.86 -11.34
C GLY A 167 -4.43 -15.56 -12.04
N SER A 168 -5.66 -15.31 -11.59
CA SER A 168 -6.91 -15.80 -12.18
C SER A 168 -7.54 -14.84 -13.19
N ILE A 169 -7.13 -13.56 -13.20
CA ILE A 169 -7.67 -12.54 -14.11
C ILE A 169 -6.77 -12.44 -15.35
N PRO A 170 -7.30 -12.71 -16.56
CA PRO A 170 -6.51 -12.60 -17.78
C PRO A 170 -6.04 -11.16 -18.04
N ARG A 171 -4.77 -11.03 -18.46
CA ARG A 171 -4.24 -9.77 -19.04
C ARG A 171 -5.03 -9.38 -20.29
N PHE A 172 -4.98 -8.11 -20.65
CA PHE A 172 -5.69 -7.62 -21.82
C PHE A 172 -5.02 -8.11 -23.09
N THR A 173 -5.83 -8.51 -24.07
CA THR A 173 -5.32 -8.66 -25.43
C THR A 173 -5.13 -7.28 -26.08
N GLN A 174 -4.37 -7.19 -27.18
CA GLN A 174 -4.24 -5.93 -27.93
C GLN A 174 -5.60 -5.34 -28.31
N ALA A 175 -6.55 -6.15 -28.77
CA ALA A 175 -7.87 -5.66 -29.16
C ALA A 175 -8.70 -5.12 -27.98
N GLU A 176 -8.61 -5.75 -26.81
CA GLU A 176 -9.25 -5.27 -25.59
C GLU A 176 -8.62 -3.96 -25.10
N PHE A 177 -7.29 -3.90 -25.13
CA PHE A 177 -6.55 -2.67 -24.82
C PHE A 177 -6.88 -1.55 -25.80
N ASP A 178 -6.97 -1.82 -27.10
CA ASP A 178 -7.30 -0.81 -28.12
C ASP A 178 -8.66 -0.16 -27.85
N ILE A 179 -9.67 -0.95 -27.42
CA ILE A 179 -11.00 -0.44 -27.04
C ILE A 179 -10.87 0.56 -25.87
N VAL A 180 -10.19 0.14 -24.80
CA VAL A 180 -10.04 0.97 -23.60
C VAL A 180 -9.19 2.21 -23.88
N ALA A 181 -8.03 2.03 -24.53
CA ALA A 181 -7.12 3.12 -24.88
C ALA A 181 -7.75 4.13 -25.84
N GLU A 182 -8.54 3.68 -26.83
CA GLU A 182 -9.26 4.58 -27.73
C GLU A 182 -10.32 5.40 -26.98
N TRP A 183 -11.09 4.78 -26.08
CA TRP A 183 -12.08 5.50 -25.28
C TRP A 183 -11.44 6.58 -24.40
N PHE A 184 -10.32 6.25 -23.74
CA PHE A 184 -9.54 7.21 -22.96
C PHE A 184 -8.97 8.32 -23.84
N ALA A 185 -8.41 7.99 -25.01
CA ALA A 185 -7.86 8.96 -25.95
C ALA A 185 -8.91 9.93 -26.53
N ARG A 186 -10.18 9.51 -26.63
CA ARG A 186 -11.32 10.37 -27.00
C ARG A 186 -11.84 11.24 -25.85
N GLY A 187 -11.28 11.08 -24.66
CA GLY A 187 -11.65 11.85 -23.48
C GLY A 187 -12.85 11.31 -22.72
N LEU A 188 -13.06 9.99 -22.74
CA LEU A 188 -14.16 9.29 -22.06
C LEU A 188 -15.56 9.78 -22.49
N PRO A 189 -15.84 9.87 -23.81
CA PRO A 189 -17.15 10.30 -24.26
C PRO A 189 -18.25 9.37 -23.70
N THR A 190 -19.40 9.98 -23.40
CA THR A 190 -20.60 9.35 -22.85
C THR A 190 -20.46 8.68 -21.48
N LEU A 191 -19.36 8.89 -20.76
CA LEU A 191 -19.12 8.32 -19.42
C LEU A 191 -20.31 8.54 -18.47
N GLU A 192 -20.84 9.76 -18.42
CA GLU A 192 -21.94 10.12 -17.53
C GLU A 192 -23.28 9.45 -17.91
N GLN A 193 -23.44 9.04 -19.18
CA GLN A 193 -24.62 8.31 -19.63
C GLN A 193 -24.46 6.79 -19.47
N SER A 194 -23.24 6.29 -19.65
CA SER A 194 -22.94 4.86 -19.69
C SER A 194 -22.71 4.24 -18.32
N LEU A 195 -22.21 5.01 -17.36
CA LEU A 195 -21.98 4.56 -15.98
C LEU A 195 -22.91 5.34 -15.07
N THR A 196 -23.95 4.70 -14.53
CA THR A 196 -24.78 5.31 -13.47
C THR A 196 -24.02 5.15 -12.16
N GLU A 197 -23.91 6.21 -11.36
CA GLU A 197 -23.31 6.12 -10.03
C GLU A 197 -24.36 6.51 -9.00
N ASP A 198 -24.47 5.73 -7.93
CA ASP A 198 -25.04 6.27 -6.71
C ASP A 198 -24.11 7.37 -6.16
N PRO A 199 -24.64 8.57 -5.89
CA PRO A 199 -23.81 9.65 -5.42
C PRO A 199 -23.21 9.29 -4.06
N PRO A 200 -21.90 9.52 -3.85
CA PRO A 200 -21.32 9.35 -2.53
C PRO A 200 -22.03 10.29 -1.54
N PRO A 201 -22.02 9.97 -0.23
CA PRO A 201 -22.55 10.88 0.78
C PRO A 201 -21.90 12.27 0.64
N ASP A 202 -22.67 13.34 0.78
CA ASP A 202 -22.19 14.72 0.60
C ASP A 202 -21.79 15.39 1.92
N GLU A 203 -22.35 14.91 3.03
CA GLU A 203 -22.09 15.39 4.39
C GLU A 203 -21.43 14.31 5.26
N CYS A 204 -20.53 14.74 6.14
CA CYS A 204 -20.07 13.91 7.25
C CYS A 204 -20.84 14.28 8.51
N LEU A 205 -21.62 13.33 9.03
CA LEU A 205 -22.34 13.47 10.30
C LEU A 205 -21.53 12.76 11.40
N PRO A 206 -20.83 13.49 12.29
CA PRO A 206 -20.01 12.84 13.30
C PRO A 206 -20.90 12.11 14.31
N GLY A 207 -20.46 10.94 14.74
CA GLY A 207 -21.17 10.15 15.74
C GLY A 207 -20.23 9.14 16.36
N ILE A 208 -20.24 9.03 17.69
CA ILE A 208 -19.45 8.02 18.41
C ILE A 208 -20.40 7.32 19.36
N SER A 209 -20.67 6.05 19.11
CA SER A 209 -21.54 5.25 19.98
C SER A 209 -20.81 4.86 21.27
N SER A 210 -21.57 4.51 22.31
CA SER A 210 -21.01 3.99 23.56
C SER A 210 -20.25 2.68 23.40
N ALA A 211 -20.45 1.95 22.28
CA ALA A 211 -19.72 0.73 21.98
C ALA A 211 -18.21 0.99 21.83
N VAL A 212 -17.80 2.18 21.35
CA VAL A 212 -16.39 2.54 21.25
C VAL A 212 -15.75 2.63 22.64
N ALA A 213 -16.40 3.35 23.56
CA ALA A 213 -15.90 3.46 24.94
C ALA A 213 -15.84 2.11 25.66
N GLN A 214 -16.87 1.26 25.49
CA GLN A 214 -16.88 -0.11 26.04
C GLN A 214 -15.73 -0.96 25.48
N HIS A 215 -15.49 -0.85 24.18
CA HIS A 215 -14.39 -1.54 23.52
C HIS A 215 -13.03 -1.09 24.07
N VAL A 216 -12.75 0.21 24.05
CA VAL A 216 -11.50 0.78 24.56
C VAL A 216 -11.27 0.41 26.03
N ASP A 217 -12.31 0.49 26.87
CA ASP A 217 -12.21 0.06 28.27
C ASP A 217 -11.86 -1.42 28.41
N SER A 218 -12.41 -2.29 27.55
CA SER A 218 -12.04 -3.72 27.54
C SER A 218 -10.59 -3.94 27.13
N GLN A 219 -10.07 -3.17 26.17
CA GLN A 219 -8.72 -3.33 25.62
C GLN A 219 -7.63 -2.91 26.61
N LYS A 220 -7.95 -2.12 27.64
CA LYS A 220 -7.03 -1.80 28.74
C LYS A 220 -6.48 -3.04 29.46
N THR A 221 -7.27 -4.12 29.53
CA THR A 221 -6.89 -5.35 30.23
C THR A 221 -6.84 -6.58 29.32
N THR A 222 -7.57 -6.54 28.19
CA THR A 222 -7.70 -7.65 27.23
C THR A 222 -7.30 -7.25 25.81
N GLY A 223 -6.56 -6.15 25.64
CA GLY A 223 -5.95 -5.77 24.38
C GLY A 223 -4.51 -6.25 24.27
N TRP A 224 -3.97 -6.23 23.06
CA TRP A 224 -2.62 -6.72 22.80
C TRP A 224 -1.54 -5.95 23.56
N ARG A 225 -1.72 -4.65 23.84
CA ARG A 225 -0.79 -3.90 24.71
C ARG A 225 -0.67 -4.55 26.09
N ALA A 226 -1.80 -4.89 26.72
CA ALA A 226 -1.84 -5.52 28.04
C ALA A 226 -1.31 -6.97 28.01
N VAL A 227 -1.66 -7.73 26.97
CA VAL A 227 -1.21 -9.11 26.79
C VAL A 227 0.29 -9.18 26.52
N ASN A 228 0.83 -8.34 25.63
CA ASN A 228 2.25 -8.31 25.34
C ASN A 228 3.09 -7.87 26.56
N ALA A 229 2.58 -6.92 27.36
CA ALA A 229 3.20 -6.58 28.64
C ALA A 229 3.19 -7.76 29.62
N THR A 230 2.08 -8.49 29.73
CA THR A 230 1.95 -9.69 30.58
C THR A 230 2.89 -10.81 30.12
N ASN A 231 3.04 -10.97 28.81
CA ASN A 231 3.95 -11.92 28.18
C ASN A 231 5.42 -11.49 28.25
N LEU A 232 5.71 -10.34 28.86
CA LEU A 232 7.06 -9.77 28.98
C LEU A 232 7.74 -9.62 27.62
N MET A 233 6.98 -9.18 26.60
CA MET A 233 7.53 -8.88 25.28
C MET A 233 8.68 -7.88 25.43
N ALA A 234 9.86 -8.26 24.95
CA ALA A 234 11.08 -7.48 25.08
C ALA A 234 11.09 -6.31 24.09
N MET A 235 10.52 -5.18 24.51
CA MET A 235 10.45 -3.96 23.69
C MET A 235 11.85 -3.42 23.37
N HIS A 236 12.10 -3.18 22.09
CA HIS A 236 13.37 -2.66 21.59
C HIS A 236 13.72 -1.31 22.22
N GLY A 237 14.96 -1.17 22.68
CA GLY A 237 15.47 0.07 23.26
C GLY A 237 14.88 0.44 24.64
N CYS A 238 14.13 -0.45 25.30
CA CYS A 238 13.69 -0.21 26.68
C CYS A 238 14.75 -0.57 27.73
N GLY A 239 15.64 -1.53 27.46
CA GLY A 239 16.64 -1.97 28.44
C GLY A 239 15.98 -2.43 29.74
N SER A 240 16.28 -1.78 30.87
CA SER A 240 15.66 -2.04 32.17
C SER A 240 14.52 -1.08 32.52
N ALA A 241 14.07 -0.23 31.59
CA ALA A 241 12.95 0.67 31.81
C ALA A 241 11.67 -0.10 32.12
N THR A 242 10.96 0.34 33.15
CA THR A 242 9.64 -0.20 33.52
C THR A 242 8.50 0.72 33.06
N ASP A 243 8.81 1.99 32.80
CA ASP A 243 7.88 2.94 32.19
C ASP A 243 8.14 2.98 30.68
N PRO A 244 7.13 2.72 29.83
CA PRO A 244 7.28 2.82 28.38
C PRO A 244 7.86 4.17 27.90
N ARG A 245 7.64 5.26 28.63
CA ARG A 245 8.15 6.60 28.27
C ARG A 245 9.67 6.71 28.37
N ASP A 246 10.28 5.90 29.22
CA ASP A 246 11.74 5.87 29.39
C ASP A 246 12.43 5.00 28.33
N CYS A 247 11.66 4.24 27.55
CA CYS A 247 12.19 3.49 26.42
C CYS A 247 12.77 4.43 25.36
N LEU A 248 13.72 3.92 24.57
CA LEU A 248 14.44 4.68 23.54
C LEU A 248 15.19 5.89 24.11
N GLY A 249 15.39 5.96 25.44
CA GLY A 249 16.09 7.06 26.10
C GLY A 249 17.53 7.27 25.59
N SER A 250 18.18 6.19 25.13
CA SER A 250 19.52 6.21 24.52
C SER A 250 19.54 6.59 23.03
N VAL A 251 18.38 6.64 22.38
CA VAL A 251 18.25 7.00 20.96
C VAL A 251 18.32 8.53 20.85
N PRO A 252 19.10 9.10 19.91
CA PRO A 252 19.19 10.55 19.75
C PRO A 252 17.83 11.20 19.48
N LEU A 253 17.66 12.43 19.93
CA LEU A 253 16.48 13.22 19.60
C LEU A 253 16.64 13.85 18.22
N GLY A 254 15.56 13.86 17.44
CA GLY A 254 15.54 14.53 16.14
C GLY A 254 15.83 16.02 16.26
N SER A 255 15.30 16.67 17.30
CA SER A 255 15.53 18.09 17.60
C SER A 255 16.96 18.45 17.99
N ASP A 256 17.80 17.46 18.33
CA ASP A 256 19.24 17.69 18.54
C ASP A 256 20.02 17.72 17.20
N GLN A 257 19.37 17.33 16.10
CA GLN A 257 19.94 17.35 14.74
C GLN A 257 19.51 18.60 13.99
N ALA A 258 20.39 19.15 13.16
CA ALA A 258 20.09 20.36 12.38
C ALA A 258 18.89 20.18 11.43
N PHE A 259 18.79 19.01 10.79
CA PHE A 259 17.69 18.67 9.88
C PHE A 259 16.35 18.45 10.60
N GLY A 260 16.39 18.12 11.90
CA GLY A 260 15.22 17.85 12.73
C GLY A 260 14.79 19.01 13.62
N SER A 261 15.42 20.16 13.46
CA SER A 261 15.07 21.38 14.18
C SER A 261 13.62 21.77 13.87
N GLY A 262 12.77 21.78 14.90
CA GLY A 262 11.37 22.19 14.80
C GLY A 262 10.36 21.08 14.53
N TRP A 263 10.81 19.82 14.41
CA TRP A 263 9.90 18.67 14.22
C TRP A 263 8.94 18.43 15.39
N ASP A 264 9.40 18.66 16.61
CA ASP A 264 8.63 18.46 17.84
C ASP A 264 7.57 19.57 17.99
N VAL A 265 6.38 19.21 18.48
CA VAL A 265 5.38 20.17 18.97
C VAL A 265 5.38 20.18 20.49
N ASP A 266 5.56 21.36 21.08
CA ASP A 266 5.66 21.52 22.54
C ASP A 266 4.52 20.83 23.29
N GLY A 267 4.88 19.96 24.24
CA GLY A 267 3.95 19.22 25.08
C GLY A 267 3.26 18.02 24.41
N ARG A 268 3.65 17.64 23.18
CA ARG A 268 2.98 16.58 22.41
C ARG A 268 3.89 15.39 22.07
N GLY A 269 4.84 15.11 22.95
CA GLY A 269 5.89 14.09 22.75
C GLY A 269 7.11 14.65 22.02
N ARG A 270 8.12 13.80 21.85
CA ARG A 270 9.37 14.13 21.14
C ARG A 270 9.75 13.06 20.15
N LEU A 271 10.41 13.47 19.06
CA LEU A 271 10.89 12.56 18.04
C LEU A 271 12.30 12.06 18.36
N ARG A 272 12.48 10.74 18.27
CA ARG A 272 13.74 10.01 18.40
C ARG A 272 14.15 9.46 17.04
N LEU A 273 15.42 9.59 16.66
CA LEU A 273 15.95 9.10 15.40
C LEU A 273 16.33 7.61 15.52
N LEU A 274 15.46 6.72 15.05
CA LEU A 274 15.69 5.27 15.11
C LEU A 274 16.74 4.81 14.10
N ALA A 275 16.67 5.33 12.88
CA ALA A 275 17.62 5.00 11.82
C ALA A 275 17.75 6.16 10.82
N ASP A 276 18.96 6.33 10.31
CA ASP A 276 19.32 7.21 9.21
C ASP A 276 19.63 6.32 8.00
N VAL A 277 18.75 6.33 6.98
CA VAL A 277 18.82 5.37 5.88
C VAL A 277 19.40 5.99 4.62
N THR A 278 20.30 5.27 3.95
CA THR A 278 20.98 5.72 2.72
C THR A 278 20.28 5.29 1.44
N TYR A 279 19.05 4.81 1.56
CA TYR A 279 18.23 4.31 0.46
C TYR A 279 16.87 5.02 0.47
N LYS A 280 16.06 4.77 -0.57
CA LYS A 280 14.73 5.37 -0.70
C LYS A 280 13.68 4.33 -0.44
N THR A 281 12.84 4.53 0.57
CA THR A 281 11.69 3.66 0.75
C THR A 281 10.69 3.88 -0.38
N SER A 282 9.85 2.87 -0.60
CA SER A 282 8.65 2.88 -1.42
C SER A 282 7.49 2.52 -0.50
N PHE A 283 6.35 3.20 -0.65
CA PHE A 283 5.03 2.92 -0.05
C PHE A 283 4.98 2.11 1.28
N TRP A 284 4.33 2.69 2.30
CA TRP A 284 4.06 2.07 3.61
C TRP A 284 5.29 1.77 4.45
N THR A 285 5.16 2.05 5.75
CA THR A 285 6.14 1.61 6.75
C THR A 285 5.38 1.02 7.92
N ARG A 286 5.83 -0.15 8.39
CA ARG A 286 5.27 -0.85 9.56
C ARG A 286 6.40 -1.42 10.40
N SER A 287 6.14 -1.62 11.69
CA SER A 287 7.10 -2.21 12.62
C SER A 287 6.55 -3.48 13.26
N SER A 288 7.46 -4.34 13.70
CA SER A 288 7.10 -5.42 14.61
C SER A 288 6.52 -4.87 15.93
N PRO A 289 5.68 -5.64 16.65
CA PRO A 289 5.09 -5.20 17.92
C PRO A 289 6.12 -4.86 18.99
N ASP A 290 7.27 -5.53 18.99
CA ASP A 290 8.41 -5.23 19.88
C ASP A 290 9.22 -4.01 19.43
N GLY A 291 8.96 -3.50 18.23
CA GLY A 291 9.63 -2.35 17.62
C GLY A 291 11.07 -2.56 17.22
N ARG A 292 11.55 -3.81 17.09
CA ARG A 292 12.91 -4.11 16.61
C ARG A 292 13.03 -3.97 15.09
N PHE A 293 12.03 -4.43 14.35
CA PHE A 293 12.06 -4.49 12.89
C PHE A 293 11.16 -3.40 12.30
N ILE A 294 11.66 -2.69 11.30
CA ILE A 294 10.89 -1.72 10.51
C ILE A 294 10.90 -2.15 9.05
N ALA A 295 9.74 -2.39 8.47
CA ALA A 295 9.58 -2.90 7.13
C ALA A 295 8.94 -1.86 6.19
N HIS A 296 9.38 -1.83 4.94
CA HIS A 296 8.90 -0.94 3.87
C HIS A 296 9.35 -1.45 2.49
N GLY A 297 8.66 -1.03 1.44
CA GLY A 297 9.18 -1.17 0.07
C GLY A 297 10.42 -0.30 -0.15
N VAL A 298 11.16 -0.52 -1.24
CA VAL A 298 12.40 0.23 -1.52
C VAL A 298 12.48 0.59 -3.00
N LYS A 299 12.65 1.88 -3.31
CA LYS A 299 12.64 2.39 -4.69
C LYS A 299 13.95 2.26 -5.44
N ASN A 300 15.05 1.78 -4.86
CA ASN A 300 16.36 1.71 -5.54
C ASN A 300 16.99 0.32 -5.56
N VAL A 301 16.25 -0.70 -5.11
CA VAL A 301 16.60 -2.12 -5.25
C VAL A 301 15.32 -2.90 -5.51
N THR A 302 15.42 -4.02 -6.21
CA THR A 302 14.28 -4.93 -6.37
C THR A 302 13.86 -5.50 -5.01
N GLY A 303 12.58 -5.37 -4.68
CA GLY A 303 11.97 -5.94 -3.47
C GLY A 303 11.72 -4.92 -2.37
N SER A 304 11.85 -5.38 -1.12
CA SER A 304 11.57 -4.60 0.09
C SER A 304 12.68 -4.75 1.11
N TYR A 305 12.71 -3.87 2.11
CA TYR A 305 13.60 -4.01 3.26
C TYR A 305 12.84 -4.21 4.56
N VAL A 306 13.47 -5.02 5.42
CA VAL A 306 13.26 -4.97 6.87
C VAL A 306 14.54 -4.41 7.48
N TYR A 307 14.47 -3.20 8.02
CA TYR A 307 15.54 -2.63 8.83
C TYR A 307 15.53 -3.25 10.22
N ASP A 308 16.64 -3.87 10.61
CA ASP A 308 16.82 -4.46 11.94
C ASP A 308 17.56 -3.46 12.83
N LEU A 309 16.81 -2.74 13.68
CA LEU A 309 17.36 -1.71 14.55
C LEU A 309 18.36 -2.26 15.59
N GLN A 310 18.30 -3.55 15.90
CA GLN A 310 19.27 -4.17 16.81
C GLN A 310 20.63 -4.38 16.14
N ARG A 311 20.64 -4.67 14.83
CA ARG A 311 21.86 -4.90 14.05
C ARG A 311 22.31 -3.68 13.25
N ASP A 312 21.49 -2.63 13.21
CA ASP A 312 21.73 -1.40 12.46
C ASP A 312 21.97 -1.69 10.98
N MET A 313 21.11 -2.51 10.37
CA MET A 313 21.25 -2.90 8.97
C MET A 313 19.92 -3.23 8.29
N PRO A 314 19.78 -2.94 6.98
CA PRO A 314 18.68 -3.44 6.18
C PRO A 314 18.85 -4.93 5.87
N VAL A 315 17.74 -5.66 5.88
CA VAL A 315 17.60 -7.05 5.41
C VAL A 315 16.77 -7.02 4.13
N ASN A 316 17.32 -7.52 3.03
CA ASN A 316 16.61 -7.63 1.77
C ASN A 316 15.52 -8.71 1.82
N ILE A 317 14.31 -8.36 1.40
CA ILE A 317 13.14 -9.23 1.27
C ILE A 317 12.72 -9.28 -0.20
N ASN A 318 12.62 -10.48 -0.75
CA ASN A 318 12.12 -10.74 -2.10
C ASN A 318 10.58 -10.73 -2.14
N ALA A 319 10.02 -9.55 -1.91
CA ALA A 319 8.62 -9.22 -2.02
C ALA A 319 8.51 -7.71 -2.23
N VAL A 320 7.53 -7.26 -3.00
CA VAL A 320 7.48 -5.88 -3.51
C VAL A 320 6.38 -5.02 -2.87
N TYR A 321 5.49 -5.62 -2.06
CA TYR A 321 4.31 -4.93 -1.52
C TYR A 321 4.13 -5.16 -0.01
N ASP A 322 3.41 -4.20 0.60
CA ASP A 322 2.76 -4.18 1.91
C ASP A 322 3.33 -5.09 2.99
N PRO A 323 4.28 -4.60 3.80
CA PRO A 323 4.65 -5.28 5.03
C PRO A 323 3.59 -5.12 6.10
N THR A 324 3.38 -6.16 6.91
CA THR A 324 2.68 -6.03 8.20
C THR A 324 3.10 -7.14 9.17
N PHE A 325 2.93 -6.91 10.47
CA PHE A 325 3.38 -7.83 11.53
C PHE A 325 2.20 -8.26 12.39
N PHE A 326 2.20 -9.52 12.83
CA PHE A 326 1.19 -9.97 13.78
C PHE A 326 1.37 -9.30 15.14
N PRO A 327 0.25 -8.98 15.81
CA PRO A 327 0.29 -8.21 17.05
C PRO A 327 0.94 -8.97 18.22
N ASP A 328 0.98 -10.29 18.16
CA ASP A 328 1.65 -11.16 19.13
C ASP A 328 3.16 -11.36 18.84
N GLY A 329 3.63 -10.82 17.71
CA GLY A 329 5.02 -10.94 17.26
C GLY A 329 5.36 -12.30 16.67
N SER A 330 4.38 -13.17 16.38
CA SER A 330 4.63 -14.53 15.88
C SER A 330 5.06 -14.59 14.41
N GLY A 331 4.74 -13.57 13.61
CA GLY A 331 4.94 -13.58 12.18
C GLY A 331 4.74 -12.24 11.51
N PHE A 332 4.92 -12.24 10.19
CA PHE A 332 4.80 -11.09 9.33
C PHE A 332 4.30 -11.49 7.94
N VAL A 333 3.74 -10.51 7.22
CA VAL A 333 3.22 -10.64 5.86
C VAL A 333 3.95 -9.64 4.97
N PHE A 334 4.24 -10.06 3.74
CA PHE A 334 4.63 -9.20 2.61
C PHE A 334 3.89 -9.70 1.37
N GLN A 335 3.47 -8.80 0.48
CA GLN A 335 2.85 -9.19 -0.79
C GLN A 335 3.81 -9.09 -1.98
N GLY A 336 3.46 -9.75 -3.08
CA GLY A 336 4.27 -9.80 -4.30
C GLY A 336 5.47 -10.75 -4.23
N GLY A 337 5.61 -11.53 -3.15
CA GLY A 337 6.60 -12.61 -3.07
C GLY A 337 6.05 -13.97 -3.51
N SER A 338 6.93 -14.96 -3.67
CA SER A 338 6.55 -16.37 -3.96
C SER A 338 5.65 -17.01 -2.89
N ARG A 339 5.76 -16.50 -1.66
CA ARG A 339 4.86 -16.70 -0.53
C ARG A 339 4.68 -15.36 0.16
N ASN A 340 3.58 -15.18 0.89
CA ASN A 340 3.22 -13.88 1.43
C ASN A 340 3.24 -13.81 2.96
N LEU A 341 3.44 -14.91 3.68
CA LEU A 341 3.37 -14.93 5.14
C LEU A 341 4.50 -15.78 5.71
N CYS A 342 5.27 -15.26 6.65
CA CYS A 342 6.37 -15.96 7.30
C CYS A 342 6.29 -15.86 8.84
N GLY A 343 6.77 -16.90 9.53
CA GLY A 343 7.03 -16.81 10.97
C GLY A 343 8.18 -15.83 11.28
N ILE A 344 8.12 -15.16 12.43
CA ILE A 344 9.12 -14.15 12.83
C ILE A 344 10.53 -14.73 12.97
N SER A 345 10.62 -16.06 13.14
CA SER A 345 11.86 -16.82 13.20
C SER A 345 12.75 -16.62 11.98
N VAL A 346 12.17 -16.28 10.82
CA VAL A 346 12.94 -15.92 9.61
C VAL A 346 13.82 -14.70 9.89
N LEU A 347 13.27 -13.63 10.48
CA LEU A 347 14.00 -12.41 10.78
C LEU A 347 14.89 -12.55 12.03
N THR A 348 14.40 -13.21 13.08
CA THR A 348 15.17 -13.37 14.34
C THR A 348 16.30 -14.38 14.22
N SER A 349 16.36 -15.17 13.14
CA SER A 349 17.55 -15.95 12.76
C SER A 349 18.74 -15.08 12.35
N ASN A 350 18.55 -13.76 12.25
CA ASN A 350 19.53 -12.77 11.82
C ASN A 350 20.10 -13.09 10.43
N PRO A 351 19.25 -13.14 9.38
CA PRO A 351 19.71 -13.44 8.03
C PRO A 351 20.71 -12.38 7.57
N THR A 352 21.74 -12.85 6.85
CA THR A 352 22.78 -12.03 6.21
C THR A 352 22.65 -12.02 4.69
N ALA A 353 21.83 -12.91 4.13
CA ALA A 353 21.43 -12.95 2.73
C ALA A 353 19.97 -12.50 2.57
N THR A 354 19.54 -12.28 1.33
CA THR A 354 18.15 -11.98 0.99
C THR A 354 17.19 -13.05 1.52
N VAL A 355 16.13 -12.62 2.20
CA VAL A 355 14.98 -13.43 2.54
C VAL A 355 14.15 -13.62 1.27
N THR A 356 14.05 -14.84 0.81
CA THR A 356 13.46 -15.20 -0.49
C THR A 356 11.94 -15.37 -0.44
N MET A 357 11.36 -15.33 0.75
CA MET A 357 9.98 -15.72 1.06
C MET A 357 9.72 -17.22 0.80
N GLN A 358 10.75 -18.04 0.61
CA GLN A 358 10.63 -19.49 0.43
C GLN A 358 11.06 -20.29 1.66
N GLU A 359 11.45 -19.61 2.73
CA GLU A 359 11.93 -20.20 3.96
C GLU A 359 10.89 -21.18 4.53
N ALA A 360 11.34 -22.19 5.28
CA ALA A 360 10.47 -23.24 5.79
C ALA A 360 9.26 -22.73 6.60
N PRO A 361 9.37 -21.65 7.41
CA PRO A 361 8.24 -21.05 8.13
C PRO A 361 7.29 -20.21 7.26
N CYS A 362 7.55 -20.05 5.95
CA CYS A 362 6.73 -19.24 5.06
C CYS A 362 5.61 -20.04 4.38
N SER A 363 4.45 -19.41 4.21
CA SER A 363 3.23 -19.92 3.57
C SER A 363 2.73 -18.97 2.49
N ASN A 364 2.20 -19.53 1.41
CA ASN A 364 1.42 -18.77 0.43
C ASN A 364 -0.08 -18.91 0.75
N ILE A 365 -0.74 -17.81 1.07
CA ILE A 365 -2.18 -17.72 1.26
C ILE A 365 -2.74 -16.89 0.11
N GLN A 366 -3.29 -17.59 -0.88
CA GLN A 366 -3.72 -17.00 -2.15
C GLN A 366 -4.87 -16.00 -2.04
N THR A 367 -5.64 -16.02 -0.94
CA THR A 367 -6.81 -15.15 -0.76
C THR A 367 -6.45 -13.77 -0.23
N ILE A 368 -5.26 -13.58 0.35
CA ILE A 368 -4.88 -12.27 0.88
C ILE A 368 -4.54 -11.36 -0.31
N GLY A 369 -5.38 -10.35 -0.53
CA GLY A 369 -5.18 -9.33 -1.55
C GLY A 369 -4.00 -8.40 -1.26
N LEU A 370 -3.81 -7.42 -2.14
CA LEU A 370 -2.87 -6.32 -1.93
C LEU A 370 -3.42 -5.34 -0.90
N TYR A 371 -2.52 -4.52 -0.33
CA TYR A 371 -2.82 -3.47 0.66
C TYR A 371 -3.46 -3.98 1.94
N GLN A 372 -3.01 -5.15 2.39
CA GLN A 372 -3.60 -5.83 3.53
C GLN A 372 -3.16 -5.27 4.89
N HIS A 373 -4.03 -5.44 5.88
CA HIS A 373 -3.73 -5.27 7.31
C HIS A 373 -4.00 -6.57 8.06
N VAL A 374 -3.29 -6.82 9.15
CA VAL A 374 -3.48 -8.04 9.96
C VAL A 374 -3.85 -7.73 11.40
N GLY A 375 -4.61 -8.62 11.99
CA GLY A 375 -4.97 -8.64 13.40
C GLY A 375 -5.14 -10.07 13.89
N GLN A 376 -5.27 -10.23 15.20
CA GLN A 376 -5.47 -11.52 15.83
C GLN A 376 -6.41 -11.36 17.02
N ALA A 377 -7.46 -12.15 17.05
CA ALA A 377 -8.27 -12.26 18.26
C ALA A 377 -7.46 -13.01 19.34
N LEU A 378 -7.43 -12.50 20.58
CA LEU A 378 -6.59 -13.06 21.66
C LEU A 378 -6.70 -14.59 21.83
N ASP A 379 -7.91 -15.13 21.69
CA ASP A 379 -8.20 -16.56 21.84
C ASP A 379 -8.60 -17.22 20.50
N GLY A 380 -8.25 -16.59 19.38
CA GLY A 380 -8.81 -16.94 18.08
C GLY A 380 -7.80 -16.95 16.94
N ASP A 381 -8.38 -17.01 15.74
CA ASP A 381 -7.63 -17.04 14.50
C ASP A 381 -7.08 -15.65 14.17
N TYR A 382 -6.11 -15.64 13.25
CA TYR A 382 -5.59 -14.43 12.65
C TYR A 382 -6.51 -14.01 11.52
N PHE A 383 -6.55 -12.72 11.23
CA PHE A 383 -7.27 -12.18 10.09
C PHE A 383 -6.31 -11.28 9.32
N ALA A 384 -6.32 -11.43 8.00
CA ALA A 384 -5.91 -10.35 7.12
C ALA A 384 -7.18 -9.69 6.55
N ILE A 385 -7.13 -8.39 6.32
CA ILE A 385 -8.17 -7.65 5.60
C ILE A 385 -7.54 -7.02 4.37
N ASP A 386 -8.27 -7.01 3.27
CA ASP A 386 -7.99 -6.19 2.09
C ASP A 386 -9.29 -5.56 1.59
N SER A 387 -9.16 -4.47 0.84
CA SER A 387 -10.27 -3.66 0.33
C SER A 387 -9.81 -2.86 -0.88
N GLU A 388 -10.72 -2.09 -1.48
CA GLU A 388 -10.31 -0.98 -2.35
C GLU A 388 -9.30 -0.08 -1.65
N PHE A 389 -8.35 0.43 -2.43
CA PHE A 389 -7.29 1.28 -1.89
C PHE A 389 -6.92 2.41 -2.85
N VAL A 390 -6.31 3.45 -2.27
CA VAL A 390 -5.63 4.50 -3.01
C VAL A 390 -4.15 4.52 -2.63
N SER A 391 -3.29 4.49 -3.65
CA SER A 391 -1.84 4.63 -3.44
C SER A 391 -1.52 6.06 -3.05
N ASP A 392 -0.66 6.20 -2.05
CA ASP A 392 -0.12 7.49 -1.60
C ASP A 392 1.30 7.64 -2.15
N ASP A 393 1.60 8.70 -2.91
CA ASP A 393 2.97 8.98 -3.40
C ASP A 393 4.00 9.02 -2.25
N GLY A 394 3.55 9.29 -1.03
CA GLY A 394 4.41 9.40 0.14
C GLY A 394 5.29 10.64 0.09
N GLY A 395 4.99 11.68 -0.69
CA GLY A 395 5.85 12.86 -0.76
C GLY A 395 7.22 12.57 -1.39
N HIS A 396 7.29 11.68 -2.39
CA HIS A 396 8.46 11.61 -3.25
C HIS A 396 8.49 12.80 -4.21
N GLU A 397 7.31 13.27 -4.64
CA GLU A 397 7.11 14.54 -5.30
C GLU A 397 6.45 15.58 -4.38
N ALA A 398 6.26 16.80 -4.90
CA ALA A 398 5.55 17.84 -4.17
C ALA A 398 4.08 17.43 -3.98
N THR A 399 3.76 16.82 -2.84
CA THR A 399 2.38 16.42 -2.48
C THR A 399 1.72 17.51 -1.65
N LEU A 400 0.58 18.01 -2.14
CA LEU A 400 -0.10 19.21 -1.62
C LEU A 400 -1.50 18.93 -1.04
N LYS A 401 -1.93 17.67 -1.02
CA LYS A 401 -3.22 17.24 -0.51
C LYS A 401 -3.17 15.77 -0.10
N ASP A 402 -4.08 15.38 0.79
CA ASP A 402 -4.30 13.97 1.13
C ASP A 402 -4.66 13.14 -0.12
N PRO A 403 -4.37 11.82 -0.12
CA PRO A 403 -4.77 10.94 -1.22
C PRO A 403 -6.28 11.05 -1.48
N PRO A 404 -6.73 11.14 -2.74
CA PRO A 404 -8.15 11.23 -3.06
C PRO A 404 -8.89 9.97 -2.57
N THR A 405 -10.21 10.07 -2.41
CA THR A 405 -11.09 8.92 -2.10
C THR A 405 -12.07 8.73 -3.24
N HIS A 406 -11.96 7.63 -3.98
CA HIS A 406 -12.80 7.30 -5.14
C HIS A 406 -13.45 5.91 -5.03
N PHE A 407 -13.69 5.47 -3.79
CA PHE A 407 -14.40 4.22 -3.49
C PHE A 407 -15.86 4.32 -3.88
N ASP A 408 -16.39 3.26 -4.47
CA ASP A 408 -17.75 3.22 -5.03
C ASP A 408 -18.79 2.60 -4.08
N GLU A 409 -20.05 2.57 -4.51
CA GLU A 409 -21.17 2.00 -3.75
C GLU A 409 -21.07 0.49 -3.52
N ASP A 410 -20.32 -0.22 -4.37
CA ASP A 410 -20.13 -1.67 -4.32
C ASP A 410 -18.88 -2.08 -3.52
N ALA A 411 -18.13 -1.08 -3.03
CA ALA A 411 -16.92 -1.26 -2.24
C ALA A 411 -17.12 -2.27 -1.10
N VAL A 412 -16.13 -3.14 -0.93
CA VAL A 412 -16.17 -4.26 0.02
C VAL A 412 -14.88 -4.40 0.82
N ALA A 413 -15.06 -4.90 2.03
CA ALA A 413 -14.01 -5.44 2.87
C ALA A 413 -13.94 -6.96 2.72
N TRP A 414 -12.76 -7.48 2.41
CA TRP A 414 -12.50 -8.90 2.36
C TRP A 414 -11.74 -9.36 3.60
N PHE A 415 -12.39 -10.17 4.42
CA PHE A 415 -11.76 -10.79 5.58
C PHE A 415 -11.19 -12.15 5.20
N ASN A 416 -9.91 -12.36 5.50
CA ASN A 416 -9.13 -13.54 5.21
C ASN A 416 -8.72 -14.22 6.52
N PRO A 417 -9.51 -15.16 7.06
CA PRO A 417 -9.16 -15.83 8.29
C PRO A 417 -8.01 -16.81 8.06
N MET A 418 -7.08 -16.89 9.01
CA MET A 418 -5.87 -17.69 8.94
C MET A 418 -5.61 -18.38 10.27
N ILE A 419 -5.11 -19.61 10.22
CA ILE A 419 -4.79 -20.40 11.42
C ILE A 419 -3.34 -20.84 11.40
N TRP A 420 -2.71 -20.85 12.58
CA TRP A 420 -1.43 -21.52 12.77
C TRP A 420 -1.65 -23.00 13.05
N ASN A 421 -1.09 -23.89 12.22
CA ASN A 421 -1.24 -25.34 12.39
C ASN A 421 -0.12 -25.99 13.21
N GLY A 422 0.75 -25.20 13.85
CA GLY A 422 1.94 -25.67 14.56
C GLY A 422 3.23 -25.56 13.75
N THR A 423 3.16 -25.49 12.42
CA THR A 423 4.34 -25.38 11.53
C THR A 423 4.28 -24.18 10.60
N LYS A 424 3.08 -23.85 10.09
CA LYS A 424 2.87 -22.77 9.15
C LYS A 424 1.44 -22.23 9.25
N TYR A 425 1.20 -21.06 8.68
CA TYR A 425 -0.14 -20.50 8.58
C TYR A 425 -0.90 -21.10 7.40
N THR A 426 -2.20 -21.31 7.55
CA THR A 426 -3.11 -21.77 6.50
C THR A 426 -4.35 -20.89 6.45
N GLY A 427 -4.74 -20.45 5.26
CA GLY A 427 -5.95 -19.65 5.05
C GLY A 427 -7.23 -20.49 5.12
N LYS A 428 -8.32 -19.83 5.51
CA LYS A 428 -9.71 -20.30 5.39
C LYS A 428 -10.40 -19.59 4.23
N PRO A 429 -11.59 -20.05 3.80
CA PRO A 429 -12.39 -19.32 2.82
C PRO A 429 -12.61 -17.86 3.26
N GLN A 430 -12.40 -16.94 2.32
CA GLN A 430 -12.56 -15.50 2.52
C GLN A 430 -14.03 -15.13 2.78
N VAL A 431 -14.27 -14.06 3.53
CA VAL A 431 -15.60 -13.54 3.86
C VAL A 431 -15.73 -12.11 3.33
N LYS A 432 -16.71 -11.88 2.47
CA LYS A 432 -17.03 -10.57 1.89
C LYS A 432 -17.98 -9.79 2.80
N VAL A 433 -17.67 -8.53 3.09
CA VAL A 433 -18.55 -7.61 3.82
C VAL A 433 -18.69 -6.32 3.02
N ALA A 434 -19.93 -5.91 2.72
CA ALA A 434 -20.18 -4.66 2.01
C ALA A 434 -19.83 -3.44 2.87
N THR A 435 -19.10 -2.49 2.29
CA THR A 435 -18.62 -1.25 2.90
C THR A 435 -18.74 -0.13 1.86
N PRO A 436 -19.97 0.26 1.47
CA PRO A 436 -20.21 1.21 0.39
C PRO A 436 -19.48 2.54 0.66
N PHE A 437 -18.80 3.04 -0.36
CA PHE A 437 -18.00 4.28 -0.35
C PHE A 437 -16.85 4.29 0.66
N GLU A 438 -16.45 3.13 1.17
CA GLU A 438 -15.36 2.97 2.13
C GLU A 438 -14.23 2.14 1.54
N GLY A 439 -13.01 2.63 1.71
CA GLY A 439 -11.80 1.94 1.30
C GLY A 439 -10.64 2.29 2.21
N ASP A 440 -9.44 1.88 1.81
CA ASP A 440 -8.23 1.98 2.62
C ASP A 440 -8.42 1.37 4.02
N ILE A 441 -9.09 0.22 4.08
CA ILE A 441 -9.57 -0.36 5.34
C ILE A 441 -8.43 -0.95 6.15
N VAL A 442 -8.37 -0.57 7.42
CA VAL A 442 -7.35 -1.01 8.38
C VAL A 442 -8.00 -1.86 9.46
N LEU A 443 -7.50 -3.06 9.65
CA LEU A 443 -7.89 -3.94 10.76
C LEU A 443 -7.09 -3.60 12.02
N SER A 444 -7.78 -3.60 13.16
CA SER A 444 -7.16 -3.36 14.46
C SER A 444 -6.36 -4.58 14.95
N PRO A 445 -5.36 -4.40 15.85
CA PRO A 445 -4.57 -5.49 16.40
C PRO A 445 -5.40 -6.65 16.96
N SER A 446 -6.51 -6.38 17.66
CA SER A 446 -7.39 -7.41 18.22
C SER A 446 -8.31 -8.07 17.20
N ALA A 447 -8.30 -7.62 15.94
CA ALA A 447 -9.22 -7.97 14.87
C ALA A 447 -10.71 -7.70 15.19
N LYS A 448 -10.99 -6.78 16.13
CA LYS A 448 -12.36 -6.44 16.59
C LYS A 448 -12.87 -5.11 16.06
N LEU A 449 -12.01 -4.30 15.47
CA LEU A 449 -12.38 -3.04 14.83
C LEU A 449 -11.78 -2.98 13.43
N VAL A 450 -12.50 -2.33 12.52
CA VAL A 450 -11.92 -1.82 11.27
C VAL A 450 -12.20 -0.33 11.17
N ILE A 451 -11.25 0.41 10.61
CA ILE A 451 -11.43 1.82 10.28
C ILE A 451 -11.12 2.03 8.79
N SER A 452 -11.91 2.87 8.14
CA SER A 452 -11.87 3.10 6.69
C SER A 452 -11.90 4.60 6.40
N ARG A 453 -11.39 5.01 5.24
CA ARG A 453 -11.62 6.35 4.67
C ARG A 453 -12.92 6.34 3.87
N VAL A 454 -13.68 7.43 3.93
CA VAL A 454 -14.97 7.54 3.24
C VAL A 454 -14.92 8.51 2.07
N SER A 455 -15.37 8.05 0.90
CA SER A 455 -15.54 8.89 -0.29
C SER A 455 -16.64 9.94 -0.11
N GLY A 456 -16.36 11.14 -0.61
CA GLY A 456 -17.32 12.22 -0.76
C GLY A 456 -17.28 12.82 -2.17
N PRO A 457 -18.08 13.87 -2.43
CA PRO A 457 -18.15 14.48 -3.74
C PRO A 457 -16.82 15.12 -4.12
N ASN A 458 -16.48 15.08 -5.40
CA ASN A 458 -15.27 15.68 -5.97
C ASN A 458 -13.96 15.15 -5.34
N GLU A 459 -13.86 13.84 -5.14
CA GLU A 459 -12.66 13.15 -4.60
C GLU A 459 -12.30 13.54 -3.15
N ARG A 460 -13.17 14.27 -2.46
CA ARG A 460 -12.93 14.71 -1.09
C ARG A 460 -13.19 13.57 -0.12
N GLN A 461 -12.22 13.30 0.75
CA GLN A 461 -12.46 12.45 1.91
C GLN A 461 -13.45 13.13 2.87
N LEU A 462 -14.57 12.47 3.18
CA LEU A 462 -15.53 12.99 4.16
C LEU A 462 -15.08 12.81 5.60
N GLY A 463 -14.36 11.72 5.87
CA GLY A 463 -14.06 11.30 7.22
C GLY A 463 -13.44 9.91 7.27
N TYR A 464 -13.41 9.39 8.50
CA TYR A 464 -13.20 7.98 8.79
C TYR A 464 -14.46 7.35 9.35
N VAL A 465 -14.70 6.09 9.01
CA VAL A 465 -15.75 5.25 9.62
C VAL A 465 -15.09 4.14 10.42
N LEU A 466 -15.57 3.93 11.64
CA LEU A 466 -15.16 2.85 12.52
C LEU A 466 -16.30 1.83 12.61
N ARG A 467 -15.99 0.58 12.28
CA ARG A 467 -16.92 -0.54 12.39
C ARG A 467 -16.42 -1.54 13.42
N LYS A 468 -17.35 -2.11 14.16
CA LYS A 468 -17.09 -3.26 15.04
C LYS A 468 -17.05 -4.52 14.19
N VAL A 469 -16.10 -5.41 14.41
CA VAL A 469 -16.05 -6.72 13.75
C VAL A 469 -16.67 -7.77 14.66
N ASP A 470 -17.85 -8.24 14.28
CA ASP A 470 -18.54 -9.34 14.95
C ASP A 470 -18.31 -10.64 14.16
N ALA A 471 -17.21 -11.33 14.45
CA ALA A 471 -16.82 -12.58 13.80
C ALA A 471 -17.22 -13.81 14.64
N THR A 472 -18.03 -14.70 14.07
CA THR A 472 -18.45 -15.97 14.70
C THR A 472 -18.03 -17.16 13.83
N PRO A 473 -17.35 -18.18 14.37
CA PRO A 473 -17.01 -19.39 13.61
C PRO A 473 -18.25 -20.03 12.98
N ALA A 474 -18.19 -20.33 11.68
CA ALA A 474 -19.29 -20.90 10.91
C ALA A 474 -18.76 -21.90 9.87
N GLY A 475 -19.02 -23.19 10.08
CA GLY A 475 -18.55 -24.25 9.18
C GLY A 475 -17.02 -24.27 9.06
N SER A 476 -16.50 -24.11 7.84
CA SER A 476 -15.06 -24.07 7.54
C SER A 476 -14.44 -22.67 7.66
N SER A 477 -15.24 -21.63 7.89
CA SER A 477 -14.78 -20.25 8.00
C SER A 477 -15.54 -19.49 9.11
N TYR A 478 -15.86 -18.22 8.87
CA TYR A 478 -16.55 -17.32 9.79
C TYR A 478 -17.80 -16.73 9.14
N SER A 479 -18.79 -16.38 9.97
CA SER A 479 -19.81 -15.39 9.66
C SER A 479 -19.36 -14.06 10.28
N ILE A 480 -19.27 -13.00 9.48
CA ILE A 480 -18.78 -11.70 9.92
C ILE A 480 -19.80 -10.62 9.60
N ALA A 481 -20.12 -9.80 10.61
CA ALA A 481 -20.83 -8.54 10.45
C ALA A 481 -19.92 -7.38 10.88
N ALA A 482 -20.03 -6.24 10.21
CA ALA A 482 -19.24 -5.06 10.50
C ALA A 482 -20.09 -3.78 10.71
N PRO A 483 -20.93 -3.68 11.75
CA PRO A 483 -21.76 -2.48 11.97
C PRO A 483 -20.90 -1.24 12.25
N GLU A 484 -21.29 -0.09 11.66
CA GLU A 484 -20.72 1.21 12.00
C GLU A 484 -21.03 1.55 13.46
N ILE A 485 -19.99 1.95 14.19
CA ILE A 485 -20.07 2.35 15.60
C ILE A 485 -19.52 3.74 15.86
N ALA A 486 -18.75 4.31 14.92
CA ALA A 486 -18.38 5.72 14.92
C ALA A 486 -18.05 6.27 13.52
N ARG A 487 -18.13 7.60 13.41
CA ARG A 487 -17.73 8.39 12.26
C ARG A 487 -17.02 9.66 12.72
N TYR A 488 -15.84 9.90 12.15
CA TYR A 488 -14.96 11.03 12.48
C TYR A 488 -14.80 11.93 11.26
N CYS A 489 -15.21 13.20 11.36
CA CYS A 489 -15.22 14.13 10.24
C CYS A 489 -13.90 14.90 10.12
N ILE A 490 -12.84 14.17 9.79
CA ILE A 490 -11.47 14.65 9.61
C ILE A 490 -10.86 13.98 8.36
N SER A 491 -9.85 14.60 7.74
CA SER A 491 -9.15 14.01 6.58
C SER A 491 -7.72 13.58 6.95
N GLY A 492 -7.16 12.70 6.13
CA GLY A 492 -5.77 12.25 6.23
C GLY A 492 -5.46 11.01 5.37
N GLY A 493 -4.24 10.51 5.51
CA GLY A 493 -3.80 9.24 4.93
C GLY A 493 -4.37 8.02 5.64
N LYS A 494 -3.86 6.82 5.31
CA LYS A 494 -4.32 5.60 5.98
C LYS A 494 -4.02 5.64 7.50
N PRO A 495 -4.98 5.27 8.35
CA PRO A 495 -4.81 5.28 9.80
C PRO A 495 -4.02 4.06 10.31
N GLY A 496 -3.57 4.11 11.56
CA GLY A 496 -2.98 2.99 12.30
C GLY A 496 -3.51 2.95 13.73
N PHE A 497 -3.95 1.78 14.20
CA PHE A 497 -4.45 1.60 15.56
C PHE A 497 -3.32 1.40 16.57
N SER A 498 -3.51 1.93 17.78
CA SER A 498 -2.72 1.51 18.94
C SER A 498 -3.08 0.08 19.37
N TYR A 499 -2.19 -0.58 20.10
CA TYR A 499 -2.36 -1.96 20.56
C TYR A 499 -3.36 -2.14 21.71
N ASP A 500 -3.77 -1.04 22.33
CA ASP A 500 -4.93 -0.94 23.22
C ASP A 500 -6.17 -0.35 22.53
N GLU A 501 -6.05 -0.05 21.23
CA GLU A 501 -7.11 0.49 20.38
C GLU A 501 -7.82 1.69 20.98
N ARG A 502 -7.13 2.49 21.81
CA ARG A 502 -7.60 3.80 22.28
C ARG A 502 -7.36 4.87 21.23
N TRP A 503 -6.24 4.74 20.52
CA TRP A 503 -5.71 5.78 19.66
C TRP A 503 -5.66 5.30 18.21
N VAL A 504 -5.80 6.27 17.31
CA VAL A 504 -5.47 6.12 15.89
C VAL A 504 -4.44 7.18 15.53
N SER A 505 -3.37 6.78 14.85
CA SER A 505 -2.40 7.69 14.23
C SER A 505 -2.64 7.78 12.73
N TYR A 506 -2.44 8.93 12.14
CA TYR A 506 -2.48 9.13 10.69
C TYR A 506 -1.57 10.30 10.31
N HIS A 507 -1.20 10.41 9.04
CA HIS A 507 -0.55 11.61 8.52
C HIS A 507 -1.54 12.47 7.73
N HIS A 508 -1.27 13.76 7.65
CA HIS A 508 -2.06 14.72 6.88
C HIS A 508 -1.11 15.65 6.12
N TYR A 509 -1.33 15.76 4.81
CA TYR A 509 -0.58 16.68 3.97
C TYR A 509 -1.09 18.10 4.19
N VAL A 510 -0.16 19.03 4.44
CA VAL A 510 -0.48 20.43 4.73
C VAL A 510 -1.15 21.09 3.53
N THR A 511 -2.30 21.70 3.78
CA THR A 511 -3.10 22.45 2.83
C THR A 511 -3.25 23.92 3.25
N ALA A 512 -3.90 24.72 2.42
CA ALA A 512 -4.25 26.10 2.75
C ALA A 512 -5.10 26.23 4.04
N ALA A 513 -5.88 25.20 4.40
CA ALA A 513 -6.72 25.22 5.60
C ALA A 513 -5.90 25.21 6.91
N ASP A 514 -4.68 24.69 6.87
CA ASP A 514 -3.88 24.39 8.05
C ASP A 514 -2.98 25.55 8.49
N ALA A 515 -2.90 26.62 7.68
CA ALA A 515 -2.02 27.76 7.92
C ALA A 515 -2.16 28.34 9.33
N ILE A 516 -3.40 28.48 9.83
CA ILE A 516 -3.66 29.01 11.18
C ILE A 516 -3.22 28.01 12.25
N GLU A 517 -3.50 26.71 12.07
CA GLU A 517 -3.06 25.67 13.03
C GLU A 517 -1.53 25.61 13.11
N LEU A 518 -0.85 25.86 12.00
CA LEU A 518 0.62 25.92 11.90
C LEU A 518 1.21 27.23 12.43
N GLY A 519 0.38 28.17 12.89
CA GLY A 519 0.80 29.42 13.53
C GLY A 519 1.01 30.60 12.59
N PHE A 520 0.57 30.51 11.34
CA PHE A 520 0.58 31.61 10.37
C PHE A 520 -0.68 32.47 10.48
N ALA A 521 -0.65 33.68 9.89
CA ALA A 521 -1.83 34.56 9.87
C ALA A 521 -3.00 34.00 9.03
N GLY A 522 -2.70 33.09 8.10
CA GLY A 522 -3.63 32.46 7.17
C GLY A 522 -2.93 31.99 5.90
N PRO A 523 -3.65 31.41 4.93
CA PRO A 523 -3.04 30.86 3.71
C PRO A 523 -2.37 31.91 2.80
N ALA A 524 -2.69 33.19 2.98
CA ALA A 524 -2.07 34.29 2.25
C ALA A 524 -0.80 34.86 2.94
N ASP A 525 -0.41 34.31 4.10
CA ASP A 525 0.82 34.70 4.77
C ASP A 525 2.04 34.36 3.87
N PRO A 526 2.90 35.34 3.54
CA PRO A 526 4.08 35.08 2.70
C PRO A 526 5.00 33.99 3.27
N ALA A 527 5.03 33.80 4.59
CA ALA A 527 5.82 32.76 5.22
C ALA A 527 5.20 31.36 5.06
N PHE A 528 3.91 31.27 4.72
CA PHE A 528 3.22 30.01 4.43
C PHE A 528 3.33 29.59 2.96
N ALA A 529 3.61 30.51 2.04
CA ALA A 529 3.72 30.23 0.60
C ALA A 529 4.60 29.01 0.25
N PRO A 530 5.77 28.77 0.90
CA PRO A 530 6.57 27.58 0.63
C PRO A 530 5.87 26.25 0.92
N TYR A 531 4.91 26.18 1.86
CA TYR A 531 4.13 24.97 2.11
C TYR A 531 3.23 24.62 0.91
N LEU A 532 2.70 25.63 0.23
CA LEU A 532 1.84 25.45 -0.96
C LEU A 532 2.63 25.08 -2.22
N GLU A 533 3.94 25.34 -2.25
CA GLU A 533 4.82 25.02 -3.37
C GLU A 533 5.54 23.69 -3.16
N LEU A 534 6.16 23.52 -2.00
CA LEU A 534 7.02 22.36 -1.71
C LEU A 534 6.28 21.22 -1.04
N GLY A 535 5.10 21.48 -0.45
CA GLY A 535 4.34 20.54 0.37
C GLY A 535 4.96 20.31 1.76
N ALA A 536 4.19 19.68 2.64
CA ALA A 536 4.67 19.09 3.89
C ALA A 536 3.63 18.07 4.39
N SER A 537 3.99 17.19 5.32
CA SER A 537 3.03 16.30 5.99
C SER A 537 3.31 16.20 7.48
N ASN A 538 2.26 16.24 8.30
CA ASN A 538 2.36 16.10 9.74
C ASN A 538 1.66 14.84 10.25
N LEU A 539 2.17 14.28 11.35
CA LEU A 539 1.52 13.20 12.08
C LEU A 539 0.43 13.78 12.99
N TYR A 540 -0.67 13.06 13.09
CA TYR A 540 -1.78 13.35 13.98
C TYR A 540 -2.14 12.11 14.80
N LEU A 541 -2.62 12.36 16.00
CA LEU A 541 -3.16 11.37 16.93
C LEU A 541 -4.64 11.69 17.16
N MET A 542 -5.50 10.69 17.04
CA MET A 542 -6.93 10.78 17.33
C MET A 542 -7.30 9.82 18.47
N GLU A 543 -8.01 10.32 19.48
CA GLU A 543 -8.62 9.46 20.50
C GLU A 543 -9.97 8.92 20.00
N LEU A 544 -10.16 7.60 19.96
CA LEU A 544 -11.36 7.00 19.38
C LEU A 544 -12.64 7.32 20.15
N THR A 545 -12.57 7.46 21.47
CA THR A 545 -13.76 7.68 22.31
C THR A 545 -14.31 9.10 22.22
N THR A 546 -13.50 10.07 21.82
CA THR A 546 -13.86 11.50 21.77
C THR A 546 -13.81 12.07 20.35
N GLY A 547 -13.04 11.46 19.46
CA GLY A 547 -12.71 12.01 18.15
C GLY A 547 -11.76 13.21 18.20
N ALA A 548 -11.22 13.54 19.38
CA ALA A 548 -10.29 14.65 19.52
C ALA A 548 -8.97 14.34 18.81
N THR A 549 -8.50 15.29 18.00
CA THR A 549 -7.25 15.18 17.24
C THR A 549 -6.17 16.08 17.84
N THR A 550 -4.93 15.61 17.75
CA THR A 550 -3.74 16.32 18.21
C THR A 550 -2.64 16.18 17.17
N ARG A 551 -2.17 17.29 16.60
CA ARG A 551 -0.99 17.31 15.73
C ARG A 551 0.26 16.98 16.55
N VAL A 552 1.02 15.99 16.12
CA VAL A 552 2.21 15.46 16.81
C VAL A 552 3.51 16.08 16.28
N THR A 553 3.58 16.37 14.98
CA THR A 553 4.79 16.95 14.36
C THR A 553 4.56 18.34 13.79
N ASN A 554 5.64 19.05 13.51
CA ASN A 554 5.63 20.31 12.78
C ASN A 554 6.74 20.32 11.71
N MET A 555 6.47 19.66 10.59
CA MET A 555 7.41 19.56 9.47
C MET A 555 7.58 20.91 8.75
N ALA A 556 8.80 21.20 8.33
CA ALA A 556 9.11 22.34 7.46
C ALA A 556 8.62 22.08 6.01
N PRO A 557 8.53 23.11 5.15
CA PRO A 557 8.29 22.93 3.72
C PRO A 557 9.30 21.95 3.10
N GLY A 558 8.81 21.01 2.31
CA GLY A 558 9.59 19.93 1.70
C GLY A 558 9.88 18.74 2.62
N GLN A 559 9.41 18.76 3.88
CA GLN A 559 9.54 17.65 4.83
C GLN A 559 8.19 16.97 5.08
N TYR A 560 8.18 15.64 5.10
CA TYR A 560 6.98 14.83 5.21
C TYR A 560 7.15 13.77 6.29
N ALA A 561 6.35 13.84 7.35
CA ALA A 561 6.19 12.75 8.31
C ALA A 561 5.04 11.85 7.84
N LEU A 562 5.31 10.55 7.70
CA LEU A 562 4.49 9.63 6.90
C LEU A 562 4.31 8.27 7.59
N PHE A 563 3.21 7.61 7.24
CA PHE A 563 2.90 6.22 7.60
C PHE A 563 3.04 5.90 9.09
N PRO A 564 2.48 6.71 10.01
CA PRO A 564 2.59 6.45 11.43
C PRO A 564 1.89 5.16 11.82
N HIS A 565 2.52 4.41 12.72
CA HIS A 565 1.99 3.15 13.24
C HIS A 565 2.53 2.91 14.66
N PHE A 566 1.87 2.04 15.42
CA PHE A 566 2.20 1.83 16.82
C PHE A 566 3.16 0.66 17.03
N ARG A 567 4.09 0.84 17.96
CA ARG A 567 4.71 -0.23 18.73
C ARG A 567 3.75 -0.68 19.84
N SER A 568 3.88 -1.92 20.29
CA SER A 568 2.92 -2.51 21.23
C SER A 568 2.82 -1.80 22.58
N ASP A 569 3.81 -1.02 22.98
CA ASP A 569 3.83 -0.31 24.26
C ASP A 569 3.30 1.13 24.18
N GLY A 570 2.95 1.63 22.99
CA GLY A 570 2.34 2.94 22.76
C GLY A 570 3.24 3.97 22.06
N TRP A 571 4.50 3.63 21.77
CA TRP A 571 5.33 4.47 20.89
C TRP A 571 4.77 4.47 19.46
N ILE A 572 4.82 5.62 18.78
CA ILE A 572 4.43 5.76 17.38
C ILE A 572 5.71 5.81 16.55
N TYR A 573 5.85 4.88 15.62
CA TYR A 573 6.93 4.87 14.64
C TYR A 573 6.43 5.51 13.35
N ALA A 574 7.31 6.21 12.65
CA ALA A 574 6.99 6.87 11.38
C ALA A 574 8.25 7.01 10.52
N GLN A 575 8.02 7.31 9.25
CA GLN A 575 9.06 7.75 8.33
C GLN A 575 9.06 9.28 8.25
N ILE A 576 10.25 9.89 8.19
CA ILE A 576 10.40 11.27 7.71
C ILE A 576 11.15 11.26 6.38
N ARG A 577 10.57 11.95 5.40
CA ARG A 577 11.16 12.20 4.09
C ARG A 577 11.47 13.68 3.96
N ASP A 578 12.74 14.00 3.73
CA ASP A 578 13.20 15.36 3.49
C ASP A 578 13.60 15.51 2.02
N ARG A 579 12.72 16.12 1.23
CA ARG A 579 12.95 16.35 -0.21
C ARG A 579 13.99 17.44 -0.45
N ASN A 580 14.21 18.34 0.51
CA ASN A 580 15.15 19.46 0.34
C ASN A 580 16.60 18.96 0.24
N VAL A 581 16.91 17.88 0.95
CA VAL A 581 18.23 17.22 0.91
C VAL A 581 18.19 15.85 0.23
N GLY A 582 17.01 15.39 -0.18
CA GLY A 582 16.81 14.07 -0.75
C GLY A 582 17.25 12.98 0.21
N HIS A 583 16.73 12.98 1.45
CA HIS A 583 17.12 12.05 2.52
C HIS A 583 15.92 11.52 3.31
N GLU A 584 16.07 10.36 3.96
CA GLU A 584 14.98 9.70 4.71
C GLU A 584 15.44 9.19 6.08
N TYR A 585 14.53 9.24 7.06
CA TYR A 585 14.78 8.88 8.44
C TYR A 585 13.65 8.00 8.98
N MET A 586 14.00 7.03 9.83
CA MET A 586 13.02 6.32 10.64
C MET A 586 13.00 6.93 12.04
N VAL A 587 11.82 7.26 12.54
CA VAL A 587 11.65 7.97 13.81
C VAL A 587 10.62 7.30 14.70
N ALA A 588 10.70 7.58 15.99
CA ALA A 588 9.67 7.23 16.97
C ALA A 588 9.28 8.43 17.82
N THR A 589 8.03 8.49 18.28
CA THR A 589 7.55 9.48 19.23
C THR A 589 6.67 8.86 20.32
N ASP A 590 6.78 9.40 21.53
CA ASP A 590 6.02 9.02 22.72
C ASP A 590 4.70 9.80 22.85
N ALA A 591 4.26 10.49 21.79
CA ALA A 591 3.09 11.39 21.82
C ALA A 591 1.83 10.77 22.44
N ALA A 592 1.50 9.51 22.13
CA ALA A 592 0.35 8.83 22.73
C ALA A 592 0.53 8.56 24.23
N LEU A 593 1.75 8.26 24.67
CA LEU A 593 2.09 8.06 26.09
C LEU A 593 2.03 9.37 26.88
N ILE A 594 2.35 10.50 26.23
CA ILE A 594 2.18 11.83 26.82
C ILE A 594 0.69 12.19 26.91
N ALA A 595 -0.09 11.92 25.86
CA ALA A 595 -1.54 12.17 25.82
C ALA A 595 -2.34 11.29 26.80
N GLU A 596 -1.77 10.19 27.27
CA GLU A 596 -2.37 9.34 28.30
C GLU A 596 -2.36 9.96 29.71
N GLN A 597 -1.60 11.02 29.93
CA GLN A 597 -1.52 11.68 31.23
C GLN A 597 -2.83 12.44 31.54
N PRO A 598 -3.33 12.34 32.79
CA PRO A 598 -4.56 12.98 33.22
C PRO A 598 -4.47 14.51 33.32
#